data_AF-X0ZTJ2-F1
#
_entry.id   AF-X0ZTJ2-F1
#
_cell.length_a   1.000
_cell.length_b   1.000
_cell.length_c   1.000
_cell.angle_alpha   90.00
_cell.angle_beta   90.00
_cell.angle_gamma   90.00
#
_symmetry.space_group_name_H-M   'P 1'
#
loop_
_entity.id
_entity.type
_entity.pdbx_description
1 polymer ?
#
loop_
_entity_poly.entity_id
_entity_poly.type
_entity_poly.pdbx_seq_one_letter_code
_entity_poly.pdbx_strand_id
1 'polypeptide(L)'
;MNKSDYIYMILDNVLVYHINLPPEYQGDGLDSHLDKFDEDNIKIVAGFNKNFLEHFLTVTKGKAQQEVAELLKKMEKISYMVGPIGNLSYLGSDQVEYILTKINSFKIDEGRIL
;
A
#
# COMPACT_ATOMS: atom_id res chain seq x y z
N MET A 1 -14.58 -1.30 -12.81
CA MET A 1 -13.95 -2.41 -12.08
C MET A 1 -14.62 -2.45 -10.74
N ASN A 2 -15.02 -3.63 -10.29
CA ASN A 2 -15.61 -3.83 -8.97
C ASN A 2 -14.48 -4.13 -7.97
N LYS A 3 -14.73 -3.98 -6.67
CA LYS A 3 -13.78 -4.37 -5.59
C LYS A 3 -13.04 -5.68 -5.83
N SER A 4 -13.73 -6.73 -6.26
CA SER A 4 -13.14 -8.04 -6.55
C SER A 4 -12.03 -7.98 -7.60
N ASP A 5 -12.19 -7.17 -8.63
CA ASP A 5 -11.19 -7.03 -9.69
C ASP A 5 -9.89 -6.43 -9.14
N TYR A 6 -10.02 -5.45 -8.24
CA TYR A 6 -8.87 -4.85 -7.56
C TYR A 6 -8.19 -5.81 -6.59
N ILE A 7 -8.95 -6.65 -5.89
CA ILE A 7 -8.38 -7.71 -5.05
C ILE A 7 -7.56 -8.68 -5.90
N TYR A 8 -8.09 -9.14 -7.04
CA TYR A 8 -7.34 -9.99 -7.96
C TYR A 8 -6.05 -9.32 -8.47
N MET A 9 -6.09 -8.03 -8.80
CA MET A 9 -4.88 -7.28 -9.17
C MET A 9 -3.83 -7.29 -8.05
N ILE A 10 -4.25 -7.14 -6.79
CA ILE A 10 -3.32 -7.16 -5.65
C ILE A 10 -2.69 -8.56 -5.51
N LEU A 11 -3.50 -9.62 -5.63
CA LEU A 11 -3.01 -11.00 -5.59
C LEU A 11 -2.01 -11.28 -6.72
N ASP A 12 -2.31 -10.83 -7.94
CA ASP A 12 -1.42 -10.94 -9.08
C ASP A 12 -0.12 -10.16 -8.86
N ASN A 13 -0.20 -8.93 -8.33
CA ASN A 13 0.98 -8.12 -8.02
C ASN A 13 1.89 -8.79 -6.98
N VAL A 14 1.31 -9.42 -5.94
CA VAL A 14 2.08 -10.19 -4.94
C VAL A 14 2.88 -11.30 -5.62
N LEU A 15 2.27 -12.03 -6.56
CA LEU A 15 2.92 -13.10 -7.32
C LEU A 15 4.01 -12.56 -8.25
N VAL A 16 3.69 -11.54 -9.04
CA VAL A 16 4.60 -10.93 -10.03
C VAL A 16 5.81 -10.28 -9.36
N TYR A 17 5.61 -9.64 -8.21
CA TYR A 17 6.70 -9.00 -7.46
C TYR A 17 7.49 -9.96 -6.57
N HIS A 18 7.09 -11.24 -6.52
CA HIS A 18 7.66 -12.25 -5.63
C HIS A 18 7.70 -11.77 -4.17
N ILE A 19 6.59 -11.21 -3.69
CA ILE A 19 6.48 -10.75 -2.30
C ILE A 19 6.37 -11.95 -1.38
N ASN A 20 7.22 -11.98 -0.36
CA ASN A 20 7.14 -12.99 0.69
C ASN A 20 5.98 -12.67 1.63
N LEU A 21 4.87 -13.41 1.48
CA LEU A 21 3.71 -13.23 2.33
C LEU A 21 3.99 -13.71 3.76
N PRO A 22 3.69 -12.88 4.78
CA PRO A 22 3.56 -13.32 6.16
C PRO A 22 2.65 -14.56 6.29
N PRO A 23 2.92 -15.47 7.25
CA PRO A 23 2.16 -16.72 7.39
C PRO A 23 0.65 -16.56 7.45
N GLU A 24 0.15 -15.50 8.09
CA GLU A 24 -1.28 -15.20 8.23
C GLU A 24 -1.97 -14.82 6.92
N TYR A 25 -1.22 -14.45 5.88
CA TYR A 25 -1.75 -14.10 4.56
C TYR A 25 -1.61 -15.24 3.55
N GLN A 26 -1.04 -16.37 3.94
CA GLN A 26 -0.96 -17.55 3.08
C GLN A 26 -2.33 -18.20 2.89
N GLY A 27 -2.50 -18.96 1.80
CA GLY A 27 -3.81 -19.50 1.40
C GLY A 27 -4.80 -18.37 1.12
N ASP A 28 -6.01 -18.48 1.66
CA ASP A 28 -7.07 -17.45 1.50
C ASP A 28 -6.95 -16.29 2.49
N GLY A 29 -5.87 -16.25 3.29
CA GLY A 29 -5.67 -15.26 4.35
C GLY A 29 -5.52 -13.84 3.82
N LEU A 30 -4.81 -13.65 2.69
CA LEU A 30 -4.68 -12.35 2.05
C LEU A 30 -6.01 -11.85 1.48
N ASP A 31 -6.72 -12.69 0.75
CA ASP A 31 -8.03 -12.37 0.17
C ASP A 31 -9.02 -11.94 1.27
N SER A 32 -9.09 -12.75 2.34
CA SER A 32 -9.90 -12.45 3.54
C SER A 32 -9.49 -11.18 4.26
N HIS A 33 -8.21 -10.79 4.20
CA HIS A 33 -7.73 -9.53 4.77
C HIS A 33 -8.17 -8.34 3.91
N LEU A 34 -8.00 -8.44 2.59
CA LEU A 34 -8.37 -7.40 1.63
C LEU A 34 -9.89 -7.18 1.59
N ASP A 35 -10.69 -8.24 1.74
CA ASP A 35 -12.15 -8.09 1.72
C ASP A 35 -12.70 -7.28 2.91
N LYS A 36 -11.91 -7.07 3.97
CA LYS A 36 -12.31 -6.21 5.09
C LYS A 36 -12.26 -4.72 4.77
N PHE A 37 -11.62 -4.33 3.69
CA PHE A 37 -11.48 -2.93 3.28
C PHE A 37 -12.60 -2.52 2.34
N ASP A 38 -12.93 -1.23 2.31
CA ASP A 38 -13.83 -0.69 1.28
C ASP A 38 -13.16 -0.65 -0.11
N GLU A 39 -13.97 -0.44 -1.14
CA GLU A 39 -13.49 -0.43 -2.53
C GLU A 39 -12.46 0.67 -2.80
N ASP A 40 -12.63 1.85 -2.20
CA ASP A 40 -11.71 2.99 -2.38
C ASP A 40 -10.31 2.67 -1.84
N ASN A 41 -10.21 2.07 -0.64
CA ASN A 41 -8.94 1.66 -0.07
C ASN A 41 -8.29 0.53 -0.86
N ILE A 42 -9.07 -0.45 -1.32
CA ILE A 42 -8.55 -1.56 -2.14
C ILE A 42 -8.03 -1.06 -3.49
N LYS A 43 -8.72 -0.10 -4.11
CA LYS A 43 -8.26 0.54 -5.35
C LYS A 43 -6.90 1.21 -5.17
N ILE A 44 -6.65 1.86 -4.03
CA ILE A 44 -5.34 2.45 -3.70
C ILE A 44 -4.27 1.35 -3.65
N VAL A 45 -4.53 0.28 -2.90
CA VAL A 45 -3.57 -0.82 -2.71
C VAL A 45 -3.25 -1.54 -4.03
N ALA A 46 -4.24 -1.69 -4.92
CA ALA A 46 -4.04 -2.27 -6.26
C ALA A 46 -3.08 -1.46 -7.14
N GLY A 47 -2.90 -0.16 -6.86
CA GLY A 47 -1.96 0.73 -7.54
C GLY A 47 -0.55 0.72 -6.95
N PHE A 48 -0.29 0.02 -5.85
CA PHE A 48 1.02 -0.01 -5.21
C PHE A 48 2.04 -0.82 -6.00
N ASN A 49 3.25 -0.26 -6.11
CA ASN A 49 4.42 -1.02 -6.51
C ASN A 49 4.88 -1.95 -5.37
N LYS A 50 5.90 -2.77 -5.64
CA LYS A 50 6.45 -3.75 -4.69
C LYS A 50 6.68 -3.17 -3.28
N ASN A 51 7.41 -2.06 -3.14
CA ASN A 51 7.81 -1.54 -1.83
C ASN A 51 6.60 -1.07 -1.00
N PHE A 52 5.63 -0.41 -1.63
CA PHE A 52 4.42 0.04 -0.94
C PHE A 52 3.53 -1.15 -0.56
N LEU A 53 3.45 -2.16 -1.43
CA LEU A 53 2.66 -3.34 -1.18
C LEU A 53 3.25 -4.18 -0.03
N GLU A 54 4.57 -4.37 0.00
CA GLU A 54 5.28 -5.03 1.12
C GLU A 54 5.08 -4.27 2.44
N HIS A 55 5.19 -2.95 2.41
CA HIS A 55 4.96 -2.12 3.59
C HIS A 55 3.51 -2.22 4.07
N PHE A 56 2.53 -2.12 3.15
CA PHE A 56 1.11 -2.28 3.45
C PHE A 56 0.83 -3.61 4.17
N LEU A 57 1.31 -4.72 3.61
CA LEU A 57 1.10 -6.05 4.19
C LEU A 57 1.70 -6.13 5.61
N THR A 58 2.87 -5.55 5.81
CA THR A 58 3.55 -5.54 7.11
C THR A 58 2.81 -4.70 8.16
N VAL A 59 2.41 -3.47 7.81
CA VAL A 59 1.86 -2.50 8.79
C VAL A 59 0.38 -2.68 9.09
N THR A 60 -0.35 -3.35 8.20
CA THR A 60 -1.78 -3.65 8.38
C THR A 60 -2.03 -5.01 9.04
N LYS A 61 -0.96 -5.78 9.29
CA LYS A 61 -1.00 -7.04 10.02
C LYS A 61 -1.77 -6.88 11.34
N GLY A 62 -2.86 -7.63 11.46
CA GLY A 62 -3.69 -7.67 12.67
C GLY A 62 -4.48 -6.40 12.97
N LYS A 63 -4.53 -5.42 12.06
CA LYS A 63 -5.26 -4.16 12.24
C LYS A 63 -6.59 -4.16 11.51
N ALA A 64 -7.58 -3.50 12.09
CA ALA A 64 -8.84 -3.22 11.42
C ALA A 64 -8.68 -2.11 10.37
N GLN A 65 -9.55 -2.08 9.36
CA GLN A 65 -9.55 -1.07 8.29
C GLN A 65 -9.50 0.37 8.84
N GLN A 66 -10.29 0.65 9.88
CA GLN A 66 -10.38 1.99 10.49
C GLN A 66 -9.04 2.48 11.04
N GLU A 67 -8.19 1.56 11.52
CA GLU A 67 -6.87 1.88 12.10
C GLU A 67 -5.82 2.21 11.04
N VAL A 68 -6.09 1.90 9.77
CA VAL A 68 -5.11 2.00 8.68
C VAL A 68 -5.58 2.91 7.54
N ALA A 69 -6.82 3.40 7.58
CA ALA A 69 -7.38 4.28 6.54
C ALA A 69 -6.58 5.59 6.37
N GLU A 70 -6.17 6.24 7.47
CA GLU A 70 -5.32 7.44 7.37
C GLU A 70 -3.93 7.12 6.82
N LEU A 71 -3.36 5.99 7.22
CA LEU A 71 -2.07 5.52 6.74
C LEU A 71 -2.11 5.25 5.23
N LEU A 72 -3.15 4.57 4.74
CA LEU A 72 -3.35 4.31 3.33
C LEU A 72 -3.42 5.59 2.49
N LYS A 73 -4.13 6.61 2.97
CA LYS A 73 -4.15 7.94 2.30
C LYS A 73 -2.77 8.59 2.24
N LYS A 74 -1.94 8.45 3.30
CA LYS A 74 -0.56 8.95 3.27
C LYS A 74 0.27 8.15 2.27
N MET A 75 0.14 6.83 2.26
CA MET A 75 0.85 5.94 1.34
C MET A 75 0.51 6.26 -0.11
N GLU A 76 -0.77 6.48 -0.42
CA GLU A 76 -1.25 6.90 -1.75
C GLU A 76 -0.59 8.21 -2.20
N LYS A 77 -0.59 9.25 -1.35
CA LYS A 77 0.04 10.53 -1.67
C LYS A 77 1.53 10.37 -1.97
N ILE A 78 2.23 9.57 -1.18
CA ILE A 78 3.67 9.32 -1.37
C ILE A 78 3.90 8.44 -2.61
N SER A 79 3.03 7.46 -2.88
CA SER A 79 3.17 6.60 -4.08
C SER A 79 3.06 7.42 -5.37
N TYR A 80 2.25 8.48 -5.39
CA TYR A 80 2.24 9.41 -6.52
C TYR A 80 3.51 10.25 -6.65
N MET A 81 4.17 10.57 -5.54
CA MET A 81 5.42 11.32 -5.56
C MET A 81 6.58 10.47 -6.07
N VAL A 82 6.63 9.20 -5.71
CA VAL A 82 7.75 8.29 -6.05
C VAL A 82 7.47 7.39 -7.25
N GLY A 83 6.22 7.36 -7.73
CA GLY A 83 5.83 6.63 -8.93
C GLY A 83 6.35 7.30 -10.22
N PRO A 84 6.29 6.60 -11.37
CA PRO A 84 6.86 7.07 -12.64
C PRO A 84 6.26 8.37 -13.19
N ILE A 85 5.14 8.83 -12.62
CA ILE A 85 4.40 10.04 -13.02
C ILE A 85 4.85 11.25 -12.16
N GLY A 86 5.43 11.01 -10.98
CA GLY A 86 6.01 12.05 -10.13
C GLY A 86 7.40 12.42 -10.62
N ASN A 87 7.71 13.72 -10.64
CA ASN A 87 9.02 14.27 -11.02
C ASN A 87 10.21 13.80 -10.13
N LEU A 88 10.02 12.79 -9.28
CA LEU A 88 10.97 12.22 -8.34
C LEU A 88 11.26 10.75 -8.65
N SER A 89 11.43 10.41 -9.93
CA SER A 89 12.09 9.18 -10.41
C SER A 89 13.53 8.98 -9.90
N TYR A 90 13.99 9.83 -8.97
CA TYR A 90 15.30 9.85 -8.36
C TYR A 90 15.39 9.10 -7.03
N LEU A 91 14.26 8.66 -6.44
CA LEU A 91 14.29 7.98 -5.15
C LEU A 91 14.56 6.48 -5.32
N GLY A 92 15.72 6.03 -4.82
CA GLY A 92 16.07 4.62 -4.73
C GLY A 92 15.20 3.88 -3.70
N SER A 93 15.20 2.54 -3.76
CA SER A 93 14.42 1.68 -2.86
C SER A 93 14.62 2.02 -1.37
N ASP A 94 15.87 2.25 -0.96
CA ASP A 94 16.23 2.59 0.42
C ASP A 94 15.61 3.92 0.89
N GLN A 95 15.47 4.89 -0.02
CA GLN A 95 14.86 6.19 0.29
C GLN A 95 13.34 6.06 0.42
N VAL A 96 12.71 5.23 -0.43
CA VAL A 96 11.29 4.90 -0.33
C VAL A 96 11.02 4.19 1.00
N GLU A 97 11.83 3.20 1.38
CA GLU A 97 11.73 2.51 2.66
C GLU A 97 11.86 3.48 3.84
N TYR A 98 12.87 4.35 3.83
CA TYR A 98 13.05 5.36 4.87
C TYR A 98 11.80 6.26 5.03
N ILE A 99 11.24 6.75 3.92
CA ILE A 99 10.01 7.57 3.94
C ILE A 99 8.84 6.79 4.55
N LEU A 100 8.67 5.53 4.16
CA LEU A 100 7.61 4.66 4.68
C LEU A 100 7.76 4.42 6.19
N THR A 101 8.98 4.25 6.73
CA THR A 101 9.18 4.11 8.18
C THR A 101 8.80 5.38 8.98
N LYS A 102 8.83 6.55 8.34
CA LYS A 102 8.50 7.84 8.95
C LYS A 102 7.09 8.31 8.61
N ILE A 103 6.30 7.52 7.89
CA ILE A 103 5.05 7.97 7.30
C ILE A 103 4.03 8.54 8.30
N ASN A 104 3.98 7.96 9.50
CA ASN A 104 3.09 8.42 10.57
C ASN A 104 3.47 9.82 11.09
N SER A 105 4.72 10.23 10.94
CA SER A 105 5.20 11.57 11.34
C SER A 105 4.82 12.67 10.35
N PHE A 106 4.46 12.33 9.11
CA PHE A 106 4.02 13.33 8.13
C PHE A 106 2.63 13.85 8.49
N LYS A 107 2.51 15.18 8.46
CA LYS A 107 1.21 15.84 8.48
C LYS A 107 0.70 15.92 7.05
N ILE A 108 -0.54 15.52 6.84
CA ILE A 108 -1.21 15.76 5.57
C ILE A 108 -1.72 17.19 5.61
N ASP A 109 -1.00 18.12 4.99
CA ASP A 109 -1.59 19.40 4.60
C ASP A 109 -2.21 19.22 3.20
N GLU A 110 -3.40 19.76 2.98
CA GLU A 110 -4.07 19.75 1.68
C GLU A 110 -3.27 20.59 0.67
N GLY A 111 -2.21 20.01 0.10
CA GLY A 111 -1.45 20.59 -1.00
C GLY A 111 0.07 20.40 -0.97
N ARG A 112 0.69 20.04 0.16
CA ARG A 112 2.15 19.78 0.28
C ARG A 112 2.46 18.81 1.43
N ILE A 113 3.44 17.94 1.24
CA ILE A 113 4.13 17.24 2.35
C ILE A 113 5.27 18.17 2.78
N LEU A 114 5.27 18.60 4.04
CA LEU A 114 6.35 19.37 4.68
C LEU A 114 7.20 18.45 5.56
#